data_AF-A0A924UP10-F1
#
_entry.id   AF-A0A924UP10-F1
#
_cell.length_a   1.000
_cell.length_b   1.000
_cell.length_c   1.000
_cell.angle_alpha   90.00
_cell.angle_beta   90.00
_cell.angle_gamma   90.00
#
_symmetry.space_group_name_H-M   'P 1'
#
loop_
_entity.id
_entity.type
_entity.pdbx_description
1 polymer ?
#
loop_
_entity_poly.entity_id
_entity_poly.type
_entity_poly.pdbx_seq_one_letter_code
_entity_poly.pdbx_strand_id
1 'polypeptide(L)'
;YADQRWLIYDLKRDYGIYYDLCKVDEVTLSFSGKTTGTAENNILFHEDENLYQTLWKDYFKHVNIKERKNNKLHLQHVPKRYWKHLTEKL
;
A
#
# COMPACT_ATOMS: atom_id res chain seq x y z
N TYR A 1 -12.36 11.14 2.63
CA TYR A 1 -12.15 10.50 1.32
C TYR A 1 -12.74 11.29 0.15
N ALA A 2 -13.96 11.83 0.24
CA ALA A 2 -14.51 12.67 -0.84
C ALA A 2 -13.72 13.97 -1.08
N ASP A 3 -12.90 14.35 -0.09
CA ASP A 3 -12.05 15.52 0.01
C ASP A 3 -10.57 15.25 -0.35
N GLN A 4 -10.23 14.03 -0.79
CA GLN A 4 -8.86 13.67 -1.16
C GLN A 4 -8.77 13.12 -2.59
N ARG A 5 -7.70 13.48 -3.29
CA ARG A 5 -7.34 12.87 -4.57
C ARG A 5 -6.84 11.46 -4.33
N TRP A 6 -7.29 10.50 -5.13
CA TRP A 6 -6.85 9.12 -5.02
C TRP A 6 -6.76 8.45 -6.39
N LEU A 7 -5.94 7.41 -6.46
CA LEU A 7 -5.74 6.58 -7.64
C LEU A 7 -5.85 5.11 -7.23
N ILE A 8 -6.70 4.35 -7.92
CA ILE A 8 -6.75 2.89 -7.81
C ILE A 8 -6.23 2.33 -9.12
N TYR A 9 -5.14 1.57 -9.08
CA TYR A 9 -4.46 1.04 -10.27
C TYR A 9 -4.41 -0.49 -10.27
N ASP A 10 -4.79 -1.10 -11.39
CA ASP A 10 -4.63 -2.54 -11.61
C ASP A 10 -3.31 -2.83 -12.35
N LEU A 11 -2.32 -3.32 -11.61
CA LEU A 11 -1.00 -3.68 -12.14
C LEU A 11 -1.04 -4.80 -13.19
N LYS A 12 -2.07 -5.65 -13.22
CA LYS A 12 -2.16 -6.76 -14.18
C LYS A 12 -2.75 -6.32 -15.50
N ARG A 13 -3.73 -5.40 -15.46
CA ARG A 13 -4.45 -4.92 -16.64
C ARG A 13 -3.91 -3.60 -17.18
N ASP A 14 -3.01 -2.97 -16.44
CA ASP A 14 -2.31 -1.74 -16.79
C ASP A 14 -3.25 -0.55 -17.05
N TYR A 15 -4.28 -0.42 -16.21
CA TYR A 15 -5.12 0.78 -16.16
C TYR A 15 -5.60 1.03 -14.73
N GLY A 16 -6.05 2.26 -14.47
CA GLY A 16 -6.57 2.66 -13.18
C GLY A 16 -7.63 3.73 -13.28
N ILE A 17 -8.19 4.04 -12.12
CA ILE A 17 -9.23 5.05 -11.94
C ILE A 17 -8.66 6.14 -11.03
N TYR A 18 -8.66 7.37 -11.52
CA TYR A 18 -8.19 8.55 -10.80
C TYR A 18 -9.35 9.47 -10.45
N TYR A 19 -9.37 9.94 -9.20
CA TYR A 19 -10.33 10.94 -8.74
C TYR A 19 -9.60 12.24 -8.38
N ASP A 20 -9.98 13.32 -9.06
CA ASP A 20 -9.32 14.63 -8.95
C ASP A 20 -10.01 15.61 -7.98
N LEU A 21 -11.04 15.14 -7.25
CA LEU A 21 -12.01 15.88 -6.40
C LEU A 21 -13.26 16.38 -7.12
N CYS A 22 -13.28 16.36 -8.46
CA CYS A 22 -14.40 16.83 -9.26
C CYS A 22 -14.99 15.71 -10.11
N LYS A 23 -14.14 14.88 -10.69
CA LYS A 23 -14.50 13.81 -11.62
C LYS A 23 -13.61 12.59 -11.46
N VAL A 24 -14.09 11.49 -12.02
CA VAL A 24 -13.41 10.21 -12.06
C VAL A 24 -13.00 9.95 -13.51
N ASP A 25 -11.71 9.80 -13.75
CA ASP A 25 -11.13 9.53 -15.08
C ASP A 25 -10.40 8.17 -15.09
N GLU A 26 -10.44 7.50 -16.24
CA GLU A 26 -9.59 6.32 -16.49
C GLU A 26 -8.19 6.77 -16.90
N VAL A 27 -7.16 6.17 -16.29
CA VAL A 27 -5.76 6.53 -16.51
C VAL A 27 -4.92 5.28 -16.79
N THR A 28 -3.98 5.41 -17.72
CA THR A 28 -2.98 4.39 -18.04
C THR A 28 -1.61 4.96 -17.67
N LEU A 29 -0.87 4.29 -16.78
CA LEU A 29 0.49 4.72 -16.46
C LEU A 29 1.47 4.08 -17.43
N SER A 30 2.07 4.88 -18.31
CA SER A 30 3.17 4.42 -19.15
C SER A 30 4.46 4.40 -18.32
N PHE A 31 4.73 3.28 -17.64
CA PHE A 31 6.01 3.09 -16.96
C PHE A 31 7.11 2.89 -18.00
N SER A 32 8.06 3.82 -18.10
CA SER A 32 9.22 3.74 -19.02
C SER A 32 10.25 2.66 -18.66
N GLY A 33 9.89 1.67 -17.84
CA GLY A 33 10.77 0.57 -17.44
C GLY A 33 9.94 -0.63 -17.01
N LYS A 34 10.29 -1.83 -17.48
CA LYS A 34 9.60 -3.09 -17.15
C LYS A 34 9.68 -3.34 -15.64
N THR A 35 8.56 -3.20 -14.93
CA THR A 35 8.47 -3.34 -13.47
C THR A 35 8.27 -4.79 -13.03
N THR A 36 9.31 -5.62 -13.16
CA THR A 36 9.39 -6.88 -12.39
C THR A 36 10.15 -6.62 -11.10
N GLY A 37 9.43 -6.30 -10.02
CA GLY A 37 10.01 -6.36 -8.69
C GLY A 37 9.67 -5.19 -7.78
N THR A 38 9.31 -5.54 -6.55
CA THR A 38 9.03 -4.70 -5.38
C THR A 38 10.07 -3.62 -5.03
N ALA A 39 11.20 -3.55 -5.74
CA ALA A 39 12.36 -2.73 -5.39
C ALA A 39 12.33 -1.30 -5.96
N GLU A 40 11.54 -1.01 -7.01
CA GLU A 40 11.52 0.31 -7.67
C GLU A 40 10.26 1.15 -7.37
N ASN A 41 9.41 0.71 -6.43
CA ASN A 41 8.26 1.51 -5.99
C ASN A 41 8.65 2.85 -5.31
N ASN A 42 9.93 3.02 -4.93
CA ASN A 42 10.45 4.26 -4.33
C ASN A 42 10.31 5.50 -5.22
N ILE A 43 10.16 5.35 -6.54
CA ILE A 43 10.04 6.50 -7.47
C ILE A 43 8.63 7.11 -7.44
N LEU A 44 7.62 6.38 -6.93
CA LEU A 44 6.21 6.84 -6.85
C LEU A 44 5.77 7.33 -5.48
N PHE A 45 6.57 7.08 -4.45
CA PHE A 45 6.17 7.44 -3.10
C PHE A 45 6.46 8.91 -2.81
N HIS A 46 5.59 9.52 -2.00
CA HIS A 46 5.84 10.85 -1.46
C HIS A 46 7.15 10.85 -0.65
N GLU A 47 7.85 11.98 -0.59
CA GLU A 47 9.13 12.09 0.14
C GLU A 47 9.00 11.65 1.61
N ASP A 48 7.84 11.95 2.21
CA ASP A 48 7.50 11.59 3.59
C ASP A 48 6.98 10.16 3.78
N GLU A 49 6.79 9.38 2.72
CA GLU A 49 6.24 8.01 2.83
C GLU A 49 7.06 7.15 3.79
N ASN A 50 8.39 7.25 3.70
CA ASN A 50 9.28 6.48 4.56
C ASN A 50 9.13 6.86 6.05
N LEU A 51 8.86 8.14 6.33
CA LEU A 51 8.54 8.61 7.67
C LEU A 51 7.22 8.00 8.14
N TYR A 52 6.16 8.03 7.31
CA TYR A 52 4.88 7.42 7.66
C TYR A 52 4.98 5.91 7.90
N GLN A 53 5.76 5.20 7.10
CA GLN A 53 6.01 3.76 7.32
C GLN A 53 6.71 3.50 8.64
N THR A 54 7.69 4.34 9.01
CA THR A 54 8.39 4.24 10.30
C THR A 54 7.43 4.47 11.46
N LEU A 55 6.63 5.55 11.40
CA LEU A 55 5.62 5.86 12.41
C LEU A 55 4.59 4.73 12.56
N TRP A 56 4.14 4.14 11.45
CA TRP A 56 3.24 2.99 11.46
C TRP A 56 3.86 1.79 12.16
N LYS A 57 5.11 1.45 11.83
CA LYS A 57 5.83 0.33 12.46
C LYS A 57 5.98 0.52 13.96
N ASP A 58 6.33 1.73 14.39
CA ASP A 58 6.44 2.06 15.81
C ASP A 58 5.09 1.99 16.52
N TYR A 59 4.05 2.59 15.95
CA TYR A 59 2.68 2.51 16.49
C TYR A 59 2.24 1.04 16.64
N PHE A 60 2.38 0.24 15.57
CA PHE A 60 1.99 -1.16 15.55
C PHE A 60 2.73 -1.97 16.63
N LYS A 61 4.02 -1.70 16.83
CA LYS A 61 4.83 -2.37 17.85
C LYS A 61 4.39 -2.02 19.27
N HIS A 62 4.07 -0.76 19.54
CA HIS A 62 3.75 -0.27 20.89
C HIS A 62 2.31 -0.58 21.33
N VAL A 63 1.35 -0.57 20.39
CA VAL A 63 -0.05 -0.89 20.70
C VAL A 63 -0.26 -2.40 20.86
N ASN A 64 0.60 -3.22 20.26
CA ASN A 64 0.43 -4.66 20.28
C ASN A 64 0.89 -5.28 21.61
N ILE A 65 0.00 -6.07 22.21
CA ILE A 65 0.25 -6.79 23.46
C ILE A 65 0.82 -8.17 23.10
N LYS A 66 2.07 -8.43 23.48
CA LYS A 66 2.81 -9.64 23.07
C LYS A 66 2.07 -10.94 23.43
N GLU A 67 1.43 -10.96 24.59
CA GLU A 67 0.69 -12.11 25.12
C GLU A 67 -0.59 -12.40 24.32
N ARG A 68 -1.15 -11.41 23.61
CA ARG A 68 -2.36 -11.55 22.78
C ARG A 68 -2.04 -11.95 21.32
N LYS A 69 -0.78 -12.23 21.01
CA LYS A 69 -0.35 -12.57 19.64
C LYS A 69 -0.96 -13.90 19.20
N ASN A 70 -1.93 -13.84 18.29
CA ASN A 70 -2.57 -15.00 17.69
C ASN A 70 -2.29 -15.08 16.18
N ASN A 71 -1.23 -15.79 15.80
CA ASN A 71 -0.82 -15.94 14.40
C ASN A 71 -1.87 -16.69 13.56
N LYS A 72 -2.60 -17.65 14.16
CA LYS A 72 -3.60 -18.45 13.45
C LYS A 72 -4.78 -17.58 13.02
N LEU A 73 -5.28 -16.74 13.93
CA LEU A 73 -6.35 -15.78 13.65
C LEU A 73 -5.89 -14.72 12.64
N HIS A 74 -4.67 -14.21 12.79
CA HIS A 74 -4.11 -13.25 11.83
C HIS A 74 -4.04 -13.83 10.41
N LEU A 75 -3.66 -15.10 10.24
CA LEU A 75 -3.65 -15.78 8.94
C LEU A 75 -5.06 -16.01 8.36
N GLN A 76 -6.07 -16.21 9.22
CA GLN A 76 -7.46 -16.35 8.77
C GLN A 76 -8.01 -15.04 8.22
N HIS A 77 -7.73 -13.91 8.86
CA HIS A 77 -8.20 -12.60 8.40
C HIS A 77 -7.31 -12.00 7.30
N VAL A 78 -6.00 -12.28 7.33
CA VAL A 78 -5.00 -11.68 6.44
C VAL A 78 -4.13 -12.76 5.82
N PRO A 79 -4.54 -13.33 4.67
CA PRO A 79 -3.78 -14.36 3.96
C PRO A 79 -2.37 -13.89 3.56
N LYS A 80 -1.39 -14.80 3.64
CA LYS A 80 0.04 -14.50 3.36
C LYS A 80 0.30 -13.82 2.02
N ARG A 81 -0.51 -14.11 0.99
CA ARG A 81 -0.36 -13.52 -0.36
C ARG A 81 -0.40 -11.99 -0.37
N TYR A 82 -1.05 -11.37 0.62
CA TYR A 82 -1.15 -9.92 0.75
C TYR A 82 -0.07 -9.30 1.64
N TRP A 83 0.72 -10.10 2.37
CA TRP A 83 1.70 -9.57 3.33
C TRP A 83 2.79 -8.74 2.67
N LYS A 84 3.07 -8.98 1.38
CA LYS A 84 3.97 -8.15 0.57
C LYS A 84 3.53 -6.68 0.42
N HIS A 85 2.29 -6.35 0.80
CA HIS A 85 1.73 -5.00 0.76
C HIS A 85 1.47 -4.43 2.15
N LEU A 86 1.83 -5.13 3.23
CA LEU A 86 1.58 -4.68 4.60
C LEU A 86 2.83 -4.03 5.18
N THR A 87 2.70 -2.76 5.53
CA THR A 87 3.79 -1.94 6.07
C THR A 87 4.38 -2.49 7.37
N GLU A 88 3.58 -3.15 8.21
CA GLU A 88 4.05 -3.80 9.44
C GLU A 88 4.74 -5.16 9.23
N LYS A 89 4.72 -5.71 8.00
CA LYS A 89 5.37 -6.97 7.62
C LYS A 89 6.59 -6.77 6.72
N LEU A 90 6.69 -5.64 6.03
CA LEU A 90 7.84 -5.19 5.25
C LEU A 90 9.04 -4.90 6.15
#